data_AF-A0A923BL27-F1
#
_entry.id   AF-A0A923BL27-F1
#
_cell.length_a   1.000
_cell.length_b   1.000
_cell.length_c   1.000
_cell.angle_alpha   90.00
_cell.angle_beta   90.00
_cell.angle_gamma   90.00
#
_symmetry.space_group_name_H-M   'P 1'
#
loop_
_entity.id
_entity.type
_entity.pdbx_description
1 polymer ?
#
loop_
_entity_poly.entity_id
_entity_poly.type
_entity_poly.pdbx_seq_one_letter_code
_entity_poly.pdbx_strand_id
1 'polypeptide(L)'
;YYGMGWRIINFKDDVVYYHGGYVNGFRSEIAIHPKDNIAICVLVNSTGPLADQSIPEFFRKYDQYLPVSGKPLQGPRPPAP
;
A
#
# COMPACT_ATOMS: atom_id res chain seq x y z
N TYR A 1 -9.99 -9.88 7.47
CA TYR A 1 -9.83 -11.13 8.24
C TYR A 1 -8.40 -11.63 8.08
N TYR A 2 -7.96 -12.67 8.79
CA TYR A 2 -6.55 -13.13 8.77
C TYR A 2 -6.45 -14.53 8.12
N GLY A 3 -5.45 -14.72 7.26
CA GLY A 3 -5.17 -15.96 6.55
C GLY A 3 -3.81 -16.57 6.95
N MET A 4 -3.10 -17.17 5.99
CA MET A 4 -1.79 -17.83 6.18
C MET A 4 -0.65 -16.84 6.51
N GLY A 5 -0.72 -16.15 7.64
CA GLY A 5 0.24 -15.09 7.97
C GLY A 5 0.00 -13.80 7.18
N TRP A 6 -1.23 -13.53 6.75
CA TRP A 6 -1.59 -12.32 6.01
C TRP A 6 -2.89 -11.74 6.54
N ARG A 7 -2.91 -10.43 6.73
CA ARG A 7 -4.15 -9.68 6.90
C ARG A 7 -4.74 -9.45 5.52
N ILE A 8 -5.94 -9.99 5.32
CA ILE A 8 -6.71 -9.82 4.10
C ILE A 8 -7.63 -8.63 4.30
N ILE A 9 -7.35 -7.57 3.55
CA ILE A 9 -8.06 -6.29 3.57
C ILE A 9 -8.95 -6.23 2.34
N ASN A 10 -10.26 -6.19 2.55
CA ASN A 10 -11.21 -5.96 1.48
C ASN A 10 -11.35 -4.44 1.29
N PHE A 11 -11.02 -3.95 0.11
CA PHE A 11 -11.14 -2.55 -0.25
C PHE A 11 -12.07 -2.44 -1.47
N LYS A 12 -13.32 -2.03 -1.26
CA LYS A 12 -14.36 -2.01 -2.29
C LYS A 12 -14.50 -3.39 -2.96
N ASP A 13 -14.24 -3.47 -4.26
CA ASP A 13 -14.27 -4.70 -5.08
C ASP A 13 -12.90 -5.39 -5.18
N ASP A 14 -11.92 -4.93 -4.39
CA ASP A 14 -10.54 -5.35 -4.44
C ASP A 14 -10.08 -5.98 -3.11
N VAL A 15 -9.03 -6.78 -3.21
CA VAL A 15 -8.43 -7.46 -2.08
C VAL A 15 -6.95 -7.12 -2.02
N VAL A 16 -6.52 -6.62 -0.87
CA VAL A 16 -5.11 -6.38 -0.57
C VAL A 16 -4.66 -7.37 0.49
N TYR A 17 -3.58 -8.09 0.20
CA TYR A 17 -2.89 -8.93 1.18
C TYR A 17 -1.81 -8.11 1.84
N TYR A 18 -1.88 -7.97 3.16
CA TYR A 18 -0.97 -7.13 3.94
C TYR A 18 -0.36 -7.89 5.11
N HIS A 19 0.92 -7.65 5.39
CA HIS A 19 1.56 -8.13 6.60
C HIS A 19 2.53 -7.08 7.14
N GLY A 20 2.51 -6.91 8.47
CA GLY A 20 3.41 -6.02 9.20
C GLY A 20 4.30 -6.84 10.14
N GLY A 21 5.54 -6.41 10.29
CA GLY A 21 6.53 -7.00 11.18
C GLY A 21 7.11 -5.93 12.11
N TYR A 22 7.32 -6.32 13.36
CA TYR A 22 7.94 -5.47 14.35
C TYR A 22 8.86 -6.29 15.26
N VAL A 23 10.15 -5.99 15.23
CA VAL A 23 11.16 -6.65 16.05
C VAL A 23 12.19 -5.62 16.49
N ASN A 24 12.42 -5.46 17.80
CA ASN A 24 13.50 -4.64 18.36
C ASN A 24 13.62 -3.22 17.78
N GLY A 25 12.49 -2.56 17.53
CA GLY A 25 12.46 -1.20 16.97
C GLY A 25 12.59 -1.13 15.44
N PHE A 26 12.81 -2.26 14.76
CA PHE A 26 12.73 -2.36 13.31
C PHE A 26 11.31 -2.70 12.89
N ARG A 27 10.83 -2.05 11.84
CA ARG A 27 9.51 -2.22 11.25
C ARG A 27 9.65 -2.73 9.82
N SER A 28 8.75 -3.62 9.42
CA SER A 28 8.61 -4.06 8.04
C SER A 28 7.14 -4.07 7.66
N GLU A 29 6.79 -3.61 6.48
CA GLU A 29 5.43 -3.59 5.99
C GLU A 29 5.41 -4.11 4.55
N ILE A 30 4.52 -5.04 4.24
CA ILE A 30 4.37 -5.59 2.89
C ILE A 30 2.90 -5.61 2.50
N ALA A 31 2.60 -5.20 1.28
CA ALA A 31 1.26 -5.30 0.72
C ALA A 31 1.29 -5.73 -0.75
N ILE A 32 0.31 -6.54 -1.14
CA ILE A 32 0.15 -7.07 -2.50
C ILE A 32 -1.30 -6.78 -2.93
N HIS A 33 -1.45 -6.20 -4.12
CA HIS A 33 -2.73 -5.97 -4.78
C HIS A 33 -2.80 -6.82 -6.06
N PRO A 34 -3.33 -8.06 -5.99
CA PRO A 34 -3.24 -9.03 -7.08
C PRO A 34 -3.91 -8.56 -8.37
N LYS A 35 -5.06 -7.87 -8.27
CA LYS A 35 -5.82 -7.42 -9.45
C LYS A 35 -5.04 -6.43 -10.32
N ASP A 36 -4.19 -5.62 -9.70
CA ASP A 36 -3.42 -4.58 -10.38
C ASP A 36 -1.98 -5.01 -10.62
N ASN A 37 -1.63 -6.26 -10.27
CA ASN A 37 -0.29 -6.82 -10.38
C ASN A 37 0.80 -5.94 -9.75
N ILE A 38 0.50 -5.33 -8.60
CA ILE A 38 1.43 -4.46 -7.87
C ILE A 38 1.61 -4.92 -6.43
N ALA A 39 2.83 -4.73 -5.93
CA ALA A 39 3.20 -4.97 -4.55
C ALA A 39 4.19 -3.92 -4.06
N ILE A 40 4.21 -3.70 -2.75
CA ILE A 40 5.15 -2.81 -2.07
C ILE A 40 5.70 -3.51 -0.82
N CYS A 41 6.98 -3.30 -0.54
CA CYS A 41 7.65 -3.71 0.68
C CYS A 41 8.45 -2.53 1.24
N VAL A 42 8.27 -2.23 2.52
CA VAL A 42 8.89 -1.10 3.21
C VAL A 42 9.60 -1.63 4.45
N LEU A 43 10.89 -1.32 4.58
CA LEU A 43 11.71 -1.69 5.72
C LEU A 43 12.21 -0.43 6.40
N VAL A 44 12.00 -0.31 7.70
CA VAL A 44 12.34 0.88 8.49
C VAL A 44 13.12 0.46 9.74
N ASN A 45 14.20 1.18 10.04
CA ASN A 45 15.03 0.98 11.21
C ASN A 45 14.62 1.88 12.40
N SER A 46 13.34 2.23 12.48
CA SER A 46 12.78 3.14 13.48
C SER A 46 11.35 2.76 13.83
N THR A 47 10.95 3.07 15.05
CA THR A 47 9.58 2.91 15.57
C THR A 47 8.64 4.04 15.14
N GLY A 48 9.10 4.96 14.29
CA GLY A 48 8.33 6.11 13.84
C GLY A 48 7.09 5.75 13.01
N PRO A 49 6.23 6.75 12.72
CA PRO A 49 4.95 6.55 12.04
C PRO A 49 5.08 6.18 10.56
N LEU A 50 6.30 6.25 10.00
CA LEU A 50 6.56 5.99 8.59
C LEU A 50 6.08 4.60 8.16
N ALA A 51 6.29 3.58 8.99
CA ALA A 51 5.83 2.22 8.70
C ALA A 51 4.31 2.18 8.50
N ASP A 52 3.56 2.68 9.50
CA ASP A 52 2.09 2.68 9.48
C ASP A 52 1.48 3.49 8.33
N GLN A 53 2.16 4.57 7.91
CA GLN A 53 1.67 5.48 6.86
C GLN A 53 2.08 5.05 5.45
N SER A 54 3.16 4.28 5.31
CA SER A 54 3.78 4.00 4.01
C SER A 54 2.85 3.25 3.04
N ILE A 55 2.19 2.20 3.50
CA ILE A 55 1.29 1.37 2.66
C ILE A 55 0.03 2.14 2.24
N PRO A 56 -0.74 2.80 3.15
CA PRO A 56 -1.89 3.59 2.75
C PRO A 56 -1.54 4.72 1.78
N GLU A 57 -0.45 5.45 2.04
CA GLU A 57 -0.02 6.56 1.19
C GLU A 57 0.44 6.10 -0.19
N PHE A 58 1.08 4.94 -0.27
CA PHE A 58 1.45 4.34 -1.54
C PHE A 58 0.22 4.06 -2.41
N PHE A 59 -0.78 3.33 -1.89
CA PHE A 59 -1.99 3.02 -2.67
C PHE A 59 -2.79 4.27 -3.01
N ARG A 60 -2.89 5.24 -2.10
CA ARG A 60 -3.51 6.54 -2.37
C ARG A 60 -2.85 7.26 -3.54
N LYS A 61 -1.51 7.26 -3.60
CA LYS A 61 -0.75 7.86 -4.71
C LYS A 61 -0.87 7.02 -5.99
N TYR A 62 -0.80 5.70 -5.88
CA TYR A 62 -0.96 4.79 -7.01
C TYR A 62 -2.30 5.05 -7.73
N ASP A 63 -3.40 5.08 -6.99
CA ASP A 63 -4.73 5.40 -7.51
C ASP A 63 -4.83 6.79 -8.14
N GLN A 64 -4.08 7.77 -7.61
CA GLN A 64 -4.05 9.13 -8.12
C GLN A 64 -3.30 9.25 -9.46
N TYR A 65 -2.20 8.52 -9.64
CA TYR A 65 -1.30 8.67 -10.79
C TYR A 65 -1.52 7.64 -11.90
N LEU A 66 -1.95 6.44 -11.55
CA LEU A 66 -2.12 5.32 -12.47
C LEU A 66 -3.59 4.91 -12.46
N PRO A 67 -4.44 5.57 -13.28
CA PRO A 67 -5.80 5.13 -13.39
C PRO A 67 -5.78 3.72 -13.98
N VAL A 68 -6.42 2.80 -13.25
CA VAL A 68 -6.75 1.44 -13.72
C VAL A 68 -7.22 1.54 -15.16
N SER A 69 -6.63 0.74 -16.05
CA SER A 69 -6.86 0.75 -17.49
C SER A 69 -8.35 0.99 -17.81
N GLY A 70 -8.68 2.21 -18.26
CA GLY A 70 -10.05 2.59 -18.63
C GLY A 70 -10.69 3.75 -17.87
N LYS A 71 -10.08 4.35 -16.83
CA LYS A 71 -10.58 5.61 -16.24
C LYS A 71 -9.71 6.81 -16.63
N PRO A 72 -10.27 7.96 -17.02
CA PRO A 72 -9.48 9.17 -17.23
C PRO A 72 -8.89 9.65 -15.90
N LEU A 73 -7.70 10.26 -15.95
CA LEU A 73 -7.08 10.95 -14.82
C LEU A 73 -8.08 11.96 -14.23
N GLN A 74 -8.59 11.70 -13.03
CA GLN A 74 -9.55 12.57 -12.37
C GLN A 74 -8.87 13.29 -11.21
N GLY A 75 -8.29 14.45 -11.50
CA GLY A 75 -7.71 15.36 -10.52
C GLY A 75 -6.74 16.36 -11.15
N PRO A 76 -6.56 17.56 -10.57
CA PRO A 76 -5.53 18.49 -11.03
C PRO A 76 -4.16 17.81 -10.91
N ARG A 77 -3.42 17.82 -12.03
CA ARG A 77 -2.03 17.33 -12.08
C ARG A 77 -1.24 18.03 -10.97
N PRO A 78 -0.59 17.30 -10.05
CA PRO A 78 0.27 17.94 -9.07
C PRO A 78 1.38 18.69 -9.79
N PRO A 79 1.85 19.83 -9.24
CA PRO A 79 2.93 20.58 -9.85
C PRO A 79 4.14 19.67 -10.05
N ALA A 80 4.76 19.78 -11.23
CA ALA A 80 6.02 19.10 -11.52
C ALA A 80 7.11 19.55 -10.51
N PRO A 81 8.09 18.69 -10.19
CA PRO A 81 9.21 19.06 -9.34
C PRO A 81 10.00 20.24 -9.93
#